data_AF-A0A090MFU9-F1
#
_entry.id   AF-A0A090MFU9-F1
#
_cell.length_a   1.000
_cell.length_b   1.000
_cell.length_c   1.000
_cell.angle_alpha   90.00
_cell.angle_beta   90.00
_cell.angle_gamma   90.00
#
_symmetry.space_group_name_H-M   'P 1'
#
loop_
_entity.id
_entity.type
_entity.pdbx_description
1 polymer ?
#
loop_
_entity_poly.entity_id
_entity_poly.type
_entity_poly.pdbx_seq_one_letter_code
_entity_poly.pdbx_strand_id
1 'polypeptide(L)'
;MSNASLSALWSCITYFFTSKRKRAPMTRPVTFMTWMLALSSLLSMLVFATDTWLHFVTKTVPLTQFAPTTFDDASFRFNENCTNINSTFKGGCTLNSAAANTFLINSEPSLELLANVSSTNMVQQTADSTGKSYAFIGLRPTSRNANVDYTATSFGATSQCKVVTNHCINEDGISGPHADYDCDFGPVQGIIPTTQVDAMVLTYFTDSSLKDNSSVLVSLPNPYYFTAIVSVNQNLGRNVKRGLINDPDIASGLHGSTLFALLCSTKVLDWKYTSINGSVTSFSYTPSNASTTNIVMGTQGYTHVGDSYVLQQTSLDVWQSDTAQEVANSTSNRSSD
;
A
#
# COMPACT_ATOMS: atom_id res chain seq x y z
N MET A 1 40.07 -11.41 68.45
CA MET A 1 39.23 -11.64 67.26
C MET A 1 40.02 -12.56 66.33
N SER A 2 39.63 -13.83 66.24
CA SER A 2 40.35 -14.84 65.46
C SER A 2 39.61 -15.03 64.13
N ASN A 3 40.32 -14.85 63.02
CA ASN A 3 39.80 -15.00 61.67
C ASN A 3 39.36 -16.46 61.44
N ALA A 4 38.04 -16.67 61.32
CA ALA A 4 37.47 -17.93 60.85
C ALA A 4 37.75 -18.05 59.33
N SER A 5 38.90 -18.62 58.98
CA SER A 5 39.30 -18.84 57.59
C SER A 5 38.82 -20.20 57.07
N LEU A 6 38.50 -20.28 55.77
CA LEU A 6 38.18 -21.54 55.06
C LEU A 6 39.26 -22.63 55.26
N SER A 7 40.51 -22.23 55.51
CA SER A 7 41.61 -23.13 55.84
C SER A 7 41.43 -23.86 57.18
N ALA A 8 40.75 -23.25 58.18
CA ALA A 8 40.44 -23.90 59.44
C ALA A 8 39.32 -24.96 59.29
N LEU A 9 38.34 -24.67 58.43
CA LEU A 9 37.29 -25.63 58.05
C LEU A 9 37.87 -26.83 57.30
N TRP A 10 38.77 -26.59 56.34
CA TRP A 10 39.49 -27.63 55.61
C TRP A 10 40.38 -28.49 56.53
N SER A 11 41.07 -27.86 57.49
CA SER A 11 41.86 -28.55 58.51
C SER A 11 40.99 -29.43 59.43
N CYS A 12 39.76 -28.98 59.74
CA CYS A 12 38.81 -29.75 60.51
C CYS A 12 38.26 -30.96 59.72
N ILE A 13 37.91 -30.77 58.45
CA ILE A 13 37.44 -31.84 57.55
C ILE A 13 38.53 -32.89 57.34
N THR A 14 39.77 -32.46 57.05
CA THR A 14 40.91 -33.38 56.92
C THR A 14 41.17 -34.15 58.20
N TYR A 15 41.10 -33.51 59.38
CA TYR A 15 41.20 -34.20 60.68
C TYR A 15 40.11 -35.29 60.87
N PHE A 16 38.87 -35.03 60.43
CA PHE A 16 37.79 -36.01 60.48
C PHE A 16 38.00 -37.22 59.55
N PHE A 17 38.49 -36.99 58.32
CA PHE A 17 38.60 -38.03 57.29
C PHE A 17 39.93 -38.78 57.28
N THR A 18 41.03 -38.19 57.75
CA THR A 18 42.37 -38.82 57.68
C THR A 18 42.84 -39.51 58.96
N SER A 19 42.32 -39.13 60.14
CA SER A 19 42.78 -39.72 61.41
C SER A 19 41.91 -40.89 61.85
N LYS A 20 42.25 -42.10 61.41
CA LYS A 20 41.54 -43.35 61.77
C LYS A 20 41.89 -43.96 63.13
N ARG A 21 42.81 -43.39 63.94
CA ARG A 21 43.30 -44.11 65.14
C ARG A 21 43.36 -43.41 66.49
N LYS A 22 43.29 -42.08 66.63
CA LYS A 22 43.12 -41.42 67.96
C LYS A 22 42.40 -40.07 67.80
N ARG A 23 41.11 -40.00 68.15
CA ARG A 23 40.33 -38.75 68.18
C ARG A 23 40.26 -38.24 69.62
N ALA A 24 40.61 -36.98 69.86
CA ALA A 24 40.20 -36.32 71.08
C ALA A 24 38.70 -35.99 70.96
N PRO A 25 37.86 -36.26 71.98
CA PRO A 25 36.44 -35.93 71.92
C PRO A 25 36.29 -34.41 71.81
N MET A 26 35.75 -33.94 70.67
CA MET A 26 35.32 -32.55 70.55
C MET A 26 34.20 -32.30 71.55
N THR A 27 34.32 -31.23 72.32
CA THR A 27 33.26 -30.80 73.24
C THR A 27 32.01 -30.39 72.44
N ARG A 28 30.82 -30.66 72.99
CA ARG A 28 29.51 -30.33 72.38
C ARG A 28 29.40 -28.92 71.76
N PRO A 29 29.95 -27.85 72.37
CA PRO A 29 29.86 -26.50 71.80
C PRO A 29 30.65 -26.35 70.50
N VAL A 30 31.81 -27.01 70.40
CA VAL A 30 32.72 -26.91 69.25
C VAL A 30 32.17 -27.67 68.05
N THR A 31 31.50 -28.81 68.29
CA THR A 31 30.77 -29.56 67.25
C THR A 31 29.57 -28.78 66.73
N PHE A 32 28.83 -28.08 67.60
CA PHE A 32 27.72 -27.22 67.16
C PHE A 32 28.20 -26.03 66.33
N MET A 33 29.25 -25.32 66.77
CA MET A 33 29.80 -24.19 66.02
C MET A 33 30.38 -24.59 64.65
N THR A 34 31.02 -25.75 64.55
CA THR A 34 31.55 -26.25 63.27
C THR A 34 30.43 -26.63 62.29
N TRP A 35 29.34 -27.23 62.77
CA TRP A 35 28.16 -27.48 61.95
C TRP A 35 27.47 -26.20 61.50
N MET A 36 27.32 -25.21 62.38
CA MET A 36 26.77 -23.91 62.03
C MET A 36 27.61 -23.20 60.97
N LEU A 37 28.94 -23.20 61.14
CA LEU A 37 29.85 -22.62 60.16
C LEU A 37 29.75 -23.35 58.82
N ALA A 38 29.76 -24.69 58.81
CA ALA A 38 29.63 -25.48 57.59
C ALA A 38 28.29 -25.23 56.86
N LEU A 39 27.17 -25.18 57.59
CA LEU A 39 25.86 -24.88 57.02
C LEU A 39 25.78 -23.45 56.48
N SER A 40 26.35 -22.47 57.19
CA SER A 40 26.40 -21.09 56.73
C SER A 40 27.23 -20.95 55.44
N SER A 41 28.38 -21.60 55.37
CA SER A 41 29.24 -21.57 54.18
C SER A 41 28.58 -22.27 53.00
N LEU A 42 27.89 -23.39 53.22
CA LEU A 42 27.12 -24.09 52.19
C LEU A 42 26.00 -23.19 51.65
N LEU A 43 25.23 -22.54 52.53
CA LEU A 43 24.15 -21.63 52.13
C LEU A 43 24.69 -20.44 51.33
N SER A 44 25.81 -19.83 51.76
CA SER A 44 26.42 -18.73 51.02
C SER A 44 26.89 -19.14 49.63
N MET A 45 27.49 -20.34 49.49
CA MET A 45 27.86 -20.87 48.17
C MET A 45 26.63 -21.14 47.29
N LEU A 46 25.56 -21.67 47.88
CA LEU A 46 24.30 -21.94 47.17
C LEU A 46 23.68 -20.65 46.65
N VAL A 47 23.56 -19.63 47.51
CA VAL A 47 23.04 -18.31 47.13
C VAL A 47 23.85 -17.72 45.97
N PHE A 48 25.19 -17.72 46.09
CA PHE A 48 26.07 -17.21 45.05
C PHE A 48 25.93 -17.97 43.72
N ALA A 49 25.82 -19.30 43.77
CA ALA A 49 25.61 -20.12 42.59
C ALA A 49 24.25 -19.85 41.93
N THR A 50 23.16 -19.72 42.72
CA THR A 50 21.84 -19.36 42.18
C THR A 50 21.81 -17.95 41.60
N ASP A 51 22.43 -16.97 42.25
CA ASP A 51 22.48 -15.59 41.75
C ASP A 51 23.27 -15.51 40.44
N THR A 52 24.42 -16.17 40.38
CA THR A 52 25.22 -16.30 39.15
C THR A 52 24.44 -17.02 38.05
N TRP A 53 23.76 -18.13 38.38
CA TRP A 53 22.92 -18.86 37.44
C TRP A 53 21.78 -17.99 36.90
N LEU A 54 21.09 -17.25 37.76
CA LEU A 54 20.06 -16.31 37.35
C LEU A 54 20.64 -15.24 36.44
N HIS A 55 21.81 -14.67 36.73
CA HIS A 55 22.46 -13.70 35.84
C HIS A 55 22.86 -14.28 34.48
N PHE A 56 23.21 -15.56 34.40
CA PHE A 56 23.51 -16.22 33.12
C PHE A 56 22.25 -16.62 32.33
N VAL A 57 21.21 -17.08 33.02
CA VAL A 57 20.00 -17.64 32.38
C VAL A 57 18.95 -16.58 32.12
N THR A 58 18.86 -15.54 32.95
CA THR A 58 17.96 -14.42 32.71
C THR A 58 18.60 -13.45 31.73
N LYS A 59 17.88 -13.17 30.65
CA LYS A 59 18.20 -12.06 29.75
C LYS A 59 17.15 -10.99 29.95
N THR A 60 17.57 -9.74 30.08
CA THR A 60 16.67 -8.61 30.05
C THR A 60 16.04 -8.55 28.67
N VAL A 61 14.72 -8.80 28.59
CA VAL A 61 13.96 -8.62 27.35
C VAL A 61 13.41 -7.19 27.38
N PRO A 62 13.62 -6.38 26.33
CA PRO A 62 12.97 -5.09 26.25
C PRO A 62 11.45 -5.31 26.23
N LEU A 63 10.74 -4.67 27.17
CA LEU A 63 9.29 -4.62 27.17
C LEU A 63 8.86 -3.30 26.55
N THR A 64 8.23 -3.36 25.39
CA THR A 64 7.60 -2.20 24.77
C THR A 64 6.33 -1.87 25.54
N GLN A 65 6.31 -0.73 26.24
CA GLN A 65 5.09 -0.23 26.89
C GLN A 65 4.33 0.65 25.90
N PHE A 66 3.05 0.36 25.73
CA PHE A 66 2.14 1.17 24.92
C PHE A 66 1.36 2.10 25.85
N ALA A 67 1.28 3.38 25.49
CA ALA A 67 0.46 4.36 26.17
C ALA A 67 -0.51 4.99 25.16
N PRO A 68 -1.79 5.19 25.50
CA PRO A 68 -2.70 5.96 24.68
C PRO A 68 -2.13 7.36 24.45
N THR A 69 -2.18 7.83 23.20
CA THR A 69 -1.76 9.18 22.83
C THR A 69 -2.89 9.91 22.15
N THR A 70 -2.92 11.23 22.28
CA THR A 70 -3.85 12.08 21.54
C THR A 70 -3.33 12.26 20.12
N PHE A 71 -4.12 11.83 19.15
CA PHE A 71 -3.83 11.99 17.73
C PHE A 71 -4.68 13.14 17.17
N ASP A 72 -4.06 14.05 16.41
CA ASP A 72 -4.83 15.09 15.71
C ASP A 72 -5.64 14.40 14.62
N ASP A 73 -6.94 14.69 14.56
CA ASP A 73 -7.83 14.07 13.58
C ASP A 73 -7.33 14.37 12.16
N ALA A 74 -6.82 13.34 11.49
CA ALA A 74 -6.35 13.41 10.12
C ALA A 74 -7.43 12.93 9.12
N SER A 75 -8.68 12.82 9.60
CA SER A 75 -9.83 12.53 8.76
C SER A 75 -10.09 13.66 7.77
N PHE A 76 -10.39 13.30 6.53
CA PHE A 76 -10.95 14.20 5.54
C PHE A 76 -12.48 14.14 5.61
N ARG A 77 -13.13 15.30 5.54
CA ARG A 77 -14.60 15.37 5.46
C ARG A 77 -15.03 15.49 4.01
N PHE A 78 -15.92 14.61 3.60
CA PHE A 78 -16.66 14.82 2.37
C PHE A 78 -17.58 16.03 2.52
N ASN A 79 -17.85 16.70 1.40
CA ASN A 79 -18.89 17.72 1.36
C ASN A 79 -20.23 17.08 1.76
N GLU A 80 -21.11 17.80 2.47
CA GLU A 80 -22.41 17.29 2.91
C GLU A 80 -23.26 16.75 1.74
N ASN A 81 -23.09 17.38 0.56
CA ASN A 81 -23.74 16.96 -0.67
C ASN A 81 -23.23 15.63 -1.24
N CYS A 82 -22.13 15.07 -0.72
CA CYS A 82 -21.53 13.80 -1.16
C CYS A 82 -22.14 12.55 -0.52
N THR A 83 -23.32 12.68 0.08
CA THR A 83 -24.06 11.55 0.67
C THR A 83 -25.13 11.03 -0.29
N ASN A 84 -25.29 9.69 -0.33
CA ASN A 84 -26.33 8.98 -1.10
C ASN A 84 -26.40 9.39 -2.59
N ILE A 85 -25.28 9.29 -3.28
CA ILE A 85 -25.12 9.64 -4.69
C ILE A 85 -25.69 8.54 -5.58
N ASN A 86 -26.67 8.89 -6.42
CA ASN A 86 -27.32 7.99 -7.37
C ASN A 86 -27.02 8.34 -8.83
N SER A 87 -26.08 9.24 -9.09
CA SER A 87 -25.66 9.64 -10.42
C SER A 87 -24.17 9.94 -10.45
N THR A 88 -23.51 9.65 -11.56
CA THR A 88 -22.08 9.89 -11.81
C THR A 88 -21.69 11.36 -11.82
N PHE A 89 -22.65 12.28 -11.79
CA PHE A 89 -22.38 13.68 -11.50
C PHE A 89 -23.44 14.22 -10.55
N LYS A 90 -22.98 14.87 -9.48
CA LYS A 90 -23.80 15.64 -8.55
C LYS A 90 -23.11 16.96 -8.24
N GLY A 91 -23.70 18.04 -8.72
CA GLY A 91 -23.23 19.39 -8.41
C GLY A 91 -23.16 19.63 -6.90
N GLY A 92 -22.06 20.23 -6.45
CA GLY A 92 -21.88 20.55 -5.04
C GLY A 92 -21.27 19.43 -4.20
N CYS A 93 -21.03 18.23 -4.73
CA CYS A 93 -20.27 17.17 -4.05
C CYS A 93 -18.76 17.35 -4.29
N THR A 94 -18.22 16.74 -5.34
CA THR A 94 -16.80 16.86 -5.76
C THR A 94 -16.64 17.72 -7.01
N LEU A 95 -17.72 17.92 -7.77
CA LEU A 95 -17.72 18.59 -9.05
C LEU A 95 -18.69 19.77 -9.07
N ASN A 96 -18.31 20.81 -9.79
CA ASN A 96 -19.15 21.94 -10.13
C ASN A 96 -19.15 22.12 -11.65
N SER A 97 -20.34 22.23 -12.26
CA SER A 97 -20.47 22.48 -13.69
C SER A 97 -20.59 23.98 -13.92
N ALA A 98 -19.77 24.48 -14.84
CA ALA A 98 -19.92 25.77 -15.49
C ALA A 98 -20.35 25.58 -16.95
N ALA A 99 -20.78 26.67 -17.59
CA ALA A 99 -21.37 26.63 -18.94
C ALA A 99 -20.52 25.90 -20.01
N ALA A 100 -19.19 25.89 -19.87
CA ALA A 100 -18.28 25.26 -20.84
C ALA A 100 -17.34 24.21 -20.21
N ASN A 101 -17.37 23.98 -18.89
CA ASN A 101 -16.39 23.11 -18.23
C ASN A 101 -16.87 22.62 -16.86
N THR A 102 -16.27 21.54 -16.39
CA THR A 102 -16.50 20.99 -15.05
C THR A 102 -15.24 21.15 -14.20
N PHE A 103 -15.40 21.63 -12.97
CA PHE A 103 -14.31 21.93 -12.05
C PHE A 103 -14.42 21.11 -10.77
N LEU A 104 -13.27 20.76 -10.19
CA LEU A 104 -13.19 20.20 -8.85
C LEU A 104 -13.60 21.25 -7.81
N ILE A 105 -14.47 20.87 -6.88
CA ILE A 105 -14.77 21.67 -5.69
C ILE A 105 -13.68 21.42 -4.66
N ASN A 106 -13.15 22.48 -4.05
CA ASN A 106 -12.05 22.40 -3.07
C ASN A 106 -10.88 21.57 -3.61
N SER A 107 -10.35 21.96 -4.77
CA SER A 107 -9.35 21.19 -5.51
C SER A 107 -7.98 21.09 -4.83
N GLU A 108 -7.65 22.00 -3.93
CA GLU A 108 -6.33 22.11 -3.30
C GLU A 108 -5.84 20.79 -2.65
N PRO A 109 -6.59 20.14 -1.73
CA PRO A 109 -6.19 18.83 -1.20
C PRO A 109 -6.00 17.74 -2.26
N SER A 110 -6.80 17.76 -3.33
CA SER A 110 -6.71 16.78 -4.42
C SER A 110 -5.46 17.01 -5.27
N LEU A 111 -5.14 18.28 -5.54
CA LEU A 111 -3.93 18.67 -6.26
C LEU A 111 -2.67 18.43 -5.44
N GLU A 112 -2.71 18.65 -4.13
CA GLU A 112 -1.61 18.33 -3.23
C GLU A 112 -1.32 16.83 -3.18
N LEU A 113 -2.37 15.99 -3.19
CA LEU A 113 -2.25 14.54 -3.28
C LEU A 113 -1.64 14.12 -4.63
N LEU A 114 -2.18 14.66 -5.73
CA LEU A 114 -1.71 14.37 -7.09
C LEU A 114 -0.24 14.79 -7.31
N ALA A 115 0.16 15.94 -6.77
CA ALA A 115 1.54 16.41 -6.82
C ALA A 115 2.44 15.82 -5.72
N ASN A 116 1.91 14.95 -4.85
CA ASN A 116 2.62 14.35 -3.72
C ASN A 116 3.29 15.37 -2.76
N VAL A 117 2.65 16.53 -2.59
CA VAL A 117 3.12 17.61 -1.69
C VAL A 117 2.27 17.76 -0.44
N SER A 118 1.16 17.03 -0.31
CA SER A 118 0.31 17.08 0.87
C SER A 118 1.09 16.73 2.14
N SER A 119 0.86 17.50 3.21
CA SER A 119 1.52 17.30 4.51
C SER A 119 0.83 16.26 5.38
N THR A 120 -0.43 15.93 5.09
CA THR A 120 -1.28 15.06 5.92
C THR A 120 -1.50 13.70 5.30
N ASN A 121 -1.81 13.65 4.01
CA ASN A 121 -2.22 12.44 3.31
C ASN A 121 -1.29 12.12 2.14
N MET A 122 -1.32 10.87 1.69
CA MET A 122 -0.67 10.44 0.46
C MET A 122 -1.35 9.19 -0.09
N VAL A 123 -1.26 8.99 -1.40
CA VAL A 123 -1.56 7.70 -2.00
C VAL A 123 -0.49 6.72 -1.57
N GLN A 124 -0.92 5.62 -0.96
CA GLN A 124 -0.08 4.52 -0.52
C GLN A 124 -0.43 3.27 -1.29
N GLN A 125 0.56 2.41 -1.46
CA GLN A 125 0.39 1.11 -2.08
C GLN A 125 0.70 0.01 -1.08
N THR A 126 -0.10 -1.05 -1.13
CA THR A 126 0.16 -2.28 -0.39
C THR A 126 -0.18 -3.48 -1.25
N ALA A 127 0.45 -4.63 -0.98
CA ALA A 127 0.18 -5.87 -1.67
C ALA A 127 -0.40 -6.89 -0.70
N ASP A 128 -1.38 -7.67 -1.15
CA ASP A 128 -1.88 -8.80 -0.38
C ASP A 128 -0.94 -10.01 -0.43
N SER A 129 -1.28 -11.07 0.29
CA SER A 129 -0.50 -12.32 0.31
C SER A 129 -0.37 -13.00 -1.05
N THR A 130 -1.21 -12.62 -2.03
CA THR A 130 -1.15 -13.14 -3.41
C THR A 130 -0.28 -12.27 -4.32
N GLY A 131 0.26 -11.16 -3.81
CA GLY A 131 1.05 -10.20 -4.57
C GLY A 131 0.20 -9.20 -5.37
N LYS A 132 -1.13 -9.18 -5.17
CA LYS A 132 -1.97 -8.19 -5.83
C LYS A 132 -1.82 -6.84 -5.11
N SER A 133 -1.43 -5.82 -5.88
CA SER A 133 -1.26 -4.46 -5.39
C SER A 133 -2.59 -3.71 -5.32
N TYR A 134 -2.70 -2.84 -4.33
CA TYR A 134 -3.81 -1.94 -4.11
C TYR A 134 -3.30 -0.56 -3.77
N ALA A 135 -4.02 0.45 -4.26
CA ALA A 135 -3.80 1.84 -3.94
C ALA A 135 -4.91 2.34 -3.02
N PHE A 136 -4.53 3.10 -2.00
CA PHE A 136 -5.46 3.69 -1.05
C PHE A 136 -4.93 5.02 -0.54
N ILE A 137 -5.83 5.89 -0.08
CA ILE A 137 -5.42 7.15 0.56
C ILE A 137 -5.09 6.86 2.02
N GLY A 138 -3.84 7.10 2.43
CA GLY A 138 -3.40 6.91 3.80
C GLY A 138 -2.71 8.15 4.34
N LEU A 139 -2.41 8.14 5.65
CA LEU A 139 -1.64 9.21 6.27
C LEU A 139 -0.20 9.23 5.80
N ARG A 140 0.35 10.42 5.57
CA ARG A 140 1.76 10.56 5.22
C ARG A 140 2.65 10.04 6.36
N PRO A 141 3.66 9.19 6.07
CA PRO A 141 4.69 8.82 7.03
C PRO A 141 5.49 10.06 7.42
N THR A 142 5.19 10.59 8.60
CA THR A 142 5.95 11.67 9.24
C THR A 142 6.61 11.11 10.50
N SER A 143 7.63 11.78 11.02
CA SER A 143 8.23 11.40 12.31
C SER A 143 7.22 11.36 13.46
N ARG A 144 6.14 12.15 13.37
CA ARG A 144 5.02 12.13 14.30
C ARG A 144 4.18 10.86 14.14
N ASN A 145 3.77 10.53 12.92
CA ASN A 145 2.91 9.38 12.64
C ASN A 145 3.65 8.04 12.75
N ALA A 146 4.97 8.04 12.59
CA ALA A 146 5.79 6.83 12.67
C ALA A 146 5.82 6.21 14.09
N ASN A 147 5.57 7.00 15.12
CA ASN A 147 5.59 6.56 16.52
C ASN A 147 4.18 6.36 17.10
N VAL A 148 3.15 6.37 16.25
CA VAL A 148 1.75 6.19 16.66
C VAL A 148 1.17 5.00 15.93
N ASP A 149 0.64 4.07 16.71
CA ASP A 149 -0.12 2.94 16.19
C ASP A 149 -1.58 3.37 16.04
N TYR A 150 -2.16 3.19 14.86
CA TYR A 150 -3.52 3.61 14.59
C TYR A 150 -4.23 2.65 13.63
N THR A 151 -5.55 2.64 13.71
CA THR A 151 -6.43 1.97 12.74
C THR A 151 -7.30 3.02 12.10
N ALA A 152 -7.32 3.06 10.78
CA ALA A 152 -8.07 4.04 10.01
C ALA A 152 -8.92 3.35 8.94
N THR A 153 -9.99 4.02 8.56
CA THR A 153 -10.79 3.68 7.39
C THR A 153 -10.50 4.67 6.27
N SER A 154 -10.42 4.18 5.05
CA SER A 154 -10.20 4.98 3.85
C SER A 154 -10.99 4.40 2.69
N PHE A 155 -10.78 4.94 1.50
CA PHE A 155 -11.19 4.34 0.25
C PHE A 155 -9.97 4.07 -0.62
N GLY A 156 -10.12 3.11 -1.51
CA GLY A 156 -9.11 2.76 -2.51
C GLY A 156 -9.78 2.24 -3.76
N ALA A 157 -8.99 2.00 -4.79
CA ALA A 157 -9.44 1.40 -6.02
C ALA A 157 -8.51 0.24 -6.41
N THR A 158 -9.04 -0.65 -7.23
CA THR A 158 -8.23 -1.64 -7.94
C THR A 158 -8.81 -1.83 -9.32
N SER A 159 -7.97 -1.60 -10.32
CA SER A 159 -8.32 -1.71 -11.73
C SER A 159 -7.65 -2.94 -12.33
N GLN A 160 -8.31 -3.55 -13.31
CA GLN A 160 -7.79 -4.64 -14.11
C GLN A 160 -8.08 -4.34 -15.58
N CYS A 161 -7.03 -4.16 -16.36
CA CYS A 161 -7.10 -3.84 -17.78
C CYS A 161 -6.58 -5.00 -18.63
N LYS A 162 -7.24 -5.20 -19.76
CA LYS A 162 -6.77 -6.06 -20.85
C LYS A 162 -6.54 -5.21 -22.09
N VAL A 163 -5.57 -5.58 -22.90
CA VAL A 163 -5.35 -4.92 -24.19
C VAL A 163 -6.42 -5.35 -25.18
N VAL A 164 -6.93 -4.41 -25.95
CA VAL A 164 -7.99 -4.60 -26.96
C VAL A 164 -7.71 -3.77 -28.22
N THR A 165 -6.46 -3.41 -28.47
CA THR A 165 -6.06 -2.54 -29.60
C THR A 165 -6.56 -3.07 -30.93
N ASN A 166 -6.36 -4.36 -31.22
CA ASN A 166 -6.81 -4.98 -32.48
C ASN A 166 -8.33 -5.04 -32.66
N HIS A 167 -9.08 -4.88 -31.58
CA HIS A 167 -10.54 -4.80 -31.64
C HIS A 167 -11.05 -3.39 -31.91
N CYS A 168 -10.21 -2.36 -31.77
CA CYS A 168 -10.60 -0.95 -31.79
C CYS A 168 -9.86 -0.10 -32.83
N ILE A 169 -8.60 -0.38 -33.13
CA ILE A 169 -7.75 0.42 -34.00
C ILE A 169 -7.35 -0.44 -35.18
N ASN A 170 -7.76 -0.02 -36.38
CA ASN A 170 -7.30 -0.60 -37.63
C ASN A 170 -6.22 0.31 -38.23
N GLU A 171 -5.14 -0.26 -38.76
CA GLU A 171 -4.07 0.47 -39.44
C GLU A 171 -4.60 1.31 -40.63
N ASP A 172 -5.64 0.83 -41.31
CA ASP A 172 -6.30 1.56 -42.40
C ASP A 172 -6.98 2.85 -41.92
N GLY A 173 -7.32 2.93 -40.64
CA GLY A 173 -7.91 4.11 -39.99
C GLY A 173 -6.89 5.15 -39.52
N ILE A 174 -5.59 4.92 -39.76
CA ILE A 174 -4.52 5.83 -39.34
C ILE A 174 -4.21 6.80 -40.49
N SER A 175 -4.54 8.07 -40.33
CA SER A 175 -4.41 9.08 -41.38
C SER A 175 -3.90 10.42 -40.86
N GLY A 176 -2.77 10.87 -41.42
CA GLY A 176 -2.19 12.18 -41.09
C GLY A 176 -2.04 12.39 -39.57
N PRO A 177 -2.68 13.43 -39.00
CA PRO A 177 -2.54 13.79 -37.60
C PRO A 177 -3.48 13.05 -36.63
N HIS A 178 -4.22 12.03 -37.10
CA HIS A 178 -5.19 11.30 -36.27
C HIS A 178 -5.22 9.80 -36.58
N ALA A 179 -5.89 9.06 -35.70
CA ALA A 179 -6.31 7.69 -35.93
C ALA A 179 -7.80 7.58 -35.60
N ASP A 180 -8.55 6.97 -36.51
CA ASP A 180 -9.93 6.58 -36.30
C ASP A 180 -9.94 5.29 -35.47
N TYR A 181 -10.83 5.22 -34.49
CA TYR A 181 -11.06 4.01 -33.71
C TYR A 181 -12.54 3.65 -33.74
N ASP A 182 -12.81 2.36 -33.85
CA ASP A 182 -14.15 1.77 -33.80
C ASP A 182 -14.00 0.36 -33.21
N CYS A 183 -14.47 0.19 -31.98
CA CYS A 183 -14.37 -1.09 -31.28
C CYS A 183 -15.47 -2.06 -31.73
N ASP A 184 -15.11 -3.32 -32.00
CA ASP A 184 -16.08 -4.39 -32.31
C ASP A 184 -17.01 -4.76 -31.13
N PHE A 185 -16.80 -4.12 -29.98
CA PHE A 185 -17.63 -4.21 -28.79
C PHE A 185 -18.14 -2.83 -28.36
N GLY A 186 -19.44 -2.75 -28.15
CA GLY A 186 -20.09 -1.56 -27.59
C GLY A 186 -20.02 -0.32 -28.48
N PRO A 187 -20.61 0.80 -28.04
CA PRO A 187 -20.60 2.06 -28.77
C PRO A 187 -19.33 2.86 -28.44
N VAL A 188 -18.16 2.34 -28.82
CA VAL A 188 -16.85 2.98 -28.61
C VAL A 188 -16.23 3.29 -29.97
N GLN A 189 -16.44 4.51 -30.44
CA GLN A 189 -15.92 4.98 -31.73
C GLN A 189 -15.58 6.46 -31.67
N GLY A 190 -14.63 6.89 -32.51
CA GLY A 190 -14.24 8.28 -32.62
C GLY A 190 -12.87 8.46 -33.24
N ILE A 191 -12.25 9.60 -32.92
CA ILE A 191 -10.96 10.01 -33.47
C ILE A 191 -10.03 10.36 -32.31
N ILE A 192 -8.78 9.92 -32.37
CA ILE A 192 -7.74 10.31 -31.42
C ILE A 192 -6.58 11.00 -32.16
N PRO A 193 -6.06 12.14 -31.66
CA PRO A 193 -4.90 12.77 -32.28
C PRO A 193 -3.64 11.91 -32.11
N THR A 194 -2.84 11.83 -33.17
CA THR A 194 -1.54 11.10 -33.23
C THR A 194 -0.34 12.04 -33.29
N THR A 195 -0.57 13.33 -32.99
CA THR A 195 0.43 14.40 -33.07
C THR A 195 1.11 14.64 -31.71
N GLN A 196 1.82 15.76 -31.58
CA GLN A 196 2.80 16.05 -30.49
C GLN A 196 2.25 16.06 -29.06
N VAL A 197 0.95 15.84 -28.85
CA VAL A 197 0.32 15.87 -27.53
C VAL A 197 -0.18 14.48 -27.20
N ASP A 198 0.27 13.93 -26.08
CA ASP A 198 -0.29 12.72 -25.50
C ASP A 198 -1.80 12.92 -25.32
N ALA A 199 -2.59 11.93 -25.72
CA ALA A 199 -4.05 11.99 -25.68
C ALA A 199 -4.62 10.68 -25.17
N MET A 200 -5.71 10.78 -24.42
CA MET A 200 -6.47 9.65 -23.95
C MET A 200 -7.95 9.97 -24.07
N VAL A 201 -8.71 9.01 -24.57
CA VAL A 201 -10.18 9.07 -24.60
C VAL A 201 -10.72 7.93 -23.76
N LEU A 202 -11.51 8.28 -22.75
CA LEU A 202 -12.16 7.32 -21.86
C LEU A 202 -13.64 7.19 -22.26
N THR A 203 -14.09 5.95 -22.48
CA THR A 203 -15.51 5.64 -22.68
C THR A 203 -15.97 4.70 -21.58
N TYR A 204 -16.93 5.14 -20.77
CA TYR A 204 -17.46 4.36 -19.65
C TYR A 204 -18.69 3.56 -20.07
N PHE A 205 -18.86 2.35 -19.54
CA PHE A 205 -20.01 1.49 -19.79
C PHE A 205 -20.98 1.48 -18.61
N THR A 206 -22.25 1.22 -18.90
CA THR A 206 -23.30 1.11 -17.89
C THR A 206 -23.20 -0.18 -17.07
N ASP A 207 -22.73 -1.27 -17.69
CA ASP A 207 -22.58 -2.58 -17.07
C ASP A 207 -21.47 -3.43 -17.74
N SER A 208 -21.33 -4.67 -17.26
CA SER A 208 -20.36 -5.64 -17.78
C SER A 208 -20.68 -6.17 -19.18
N SER A 209 -21.86 -5.89 -19.74
CA SER A 209 -22.25 -6.32 -21.09
C SER A 209 -21.62 -5.47 -22.18
N LEU A 210 -21.12 -4.27 -21.83
CA LEU A 210 -20.48 -3.30 -22.71
C LEU A 210 -21.39 -2.78 -23.84
N LYS A 211 -22.69 -3.06 -23.79
CA LYS A 211 -23.64 -2.72 -24.87
C LYS A 211 -23.99 -1.24 -24.93
N ASP A 212 -24.02 -0.59 -23.78
CA ASP A 212 -24.41 0.81 -23.66
C ASP A 212 -23.30 1.61 -22.96
N ASN A 213 -23.01 2.79 -23.49
CA ASN A 213 -22.09 3.73 -22.85
C ASN A 213 -22.81 4.71 -21.91
N SER A 214 -22.08 5.17 -20.91
CA SER A 214 -22.49 6.20 -19.96
C SER A 214 -22.34 7.59 -20.60
N SER A 215 -23.19 7.90 -21.58
CA SER A 215 -23.27 9.25 -22.19
C SER A 215 -24.18 10.22 -21.40
N VAL A 216 -24.88 9.72 -20.37
CA VAL A 216 -25.85 10.45 -19.55
C VAL A 216 -25.55 10.24 -18.06
N LEU A 217 -26.10 11.11 -17.20
CA LEU A 217 -26.14 10.93 -15.74
C LEU A 217 -26.81 9.59 -15.38
N VAL A 218 -25.99 8.57 -15.12
CA VAL A 218 -26.44 7.23 -14.72
C VAL A 218 -25.88 6.88 -13.36
N SER A 219 -26.51 5.95 -12.65
CA SER A 219 -25.88 5.28 -11.50
C SER A 219 -25.09 4.10 -12.02
N LEU A 220 -23.79 4.05 -11.73
CA LEU A 220 -22.98 2.88 -12.06
C LEU A 220 -22.89 1.89 -10.90
N PRO A 221 -22.87 0.58 -11.20
CA PRO A 221 -22.56 -0.44 -10.22
C PRO A 221 -21.07 -0.44 -9.86
N ASN A 222 -20.73 -1.18 -8.81
CA ASN A 222 -19.35 -1.53 -8.47
C ASN A 222 -19.12 -3.02 -8.77
N PRO A 223 -18.18 -3.42 -9.63
CA PRO A 223 -17.26 -2.58 -10.41
C PRO A 223 -17.91 -1.78 -11.54
N TYR A 224 -17.23 -0.72 -11.96
CA TYR A 224 -17.50 -0.03 -13.24
C TYR A 224 -16.49 -0.45 -14.31
N TYR A 225 -16.84 -0.19 -15.57
CA TYR A 225 -16.07 -0.62 -16.74
C TYR A 225 -15.83 0.56 -17.67
N PHE A 226 -14.65 0.63 -18.28
CA PHE A 226 -14.33 1.65 -19.27
C PHE A 226 -13.31 1.17 -20.28
N THR A 227 -13.35 1.74 -21.48
CA THR A 227 -12.29 1.64 -22.48
C THR A 227 -11.45 2.90 -22.46
N ALA A 228 -10.13 2.76 -22.52
CA ALA A 228 -9.19 3.85 -22.74
C ALA A 228 -8.53 3.68 -24.12
N ILE A 229 -8.75 4.64 -25.01
CA ILE A 229 -7.99 4.77 -26.26
C ILE A 229 -6.85 5.74 -25.98
N VAL A 230 -5.61 5.32 -26.18
CA VAL A 230 -4.42 6.06 -25.76
C VAL A 230 -3.50 6.30 -26.95
N SER A 231 -3.01 7.53 -27.05
CA SER A 231 -1.99 7.98 -27.99
C SER A 231 -0.90 8.66 -27.19
N VAL A 232 0.28 8.06 -27.13
CA VAL A 232 1.42 8.59 -26.36
C VAL A 232 2.63 8.85 -27.24
N ASN A 233 3.54 9.65 -26.69
CA ASN A 233 4.67 10.31 -27.32
C ASN A 233 5.38 9.47 -28.39
N GLN A 234 5.81 10.19 -29.42
CA GLN A 234 6.40 9.64 -30.62
C GLN A 234 7.66 8.84 -30.28
N ASN A 235 7.71 7.60 -30.81
CA ASN A 235 8.80 6.64 -30.66
C ASN A 235 8.94 5.94 -29.29
N LEU A 236 8.06 6.18 -28.32
CA LEU A 236 8.04 5.39 -27.08
C LEU A 236 7.49 3.99 -27.39
N GLY A 237 8.34 2.96 -27.35
CA GLY A 237 8.01 1.60 -27.78
C GLY A 237 8.63 1.18 -29.12
N ARG A 238 9.26 2.11 -29.86
CA ARG A 238 10.02 1.81 -31.09
C ARG A 238 11.49 1.44 -30.83
N ASN A 239 11.82 1.05 -29.60
CA ASN A 239 13.16 0.56 -29.29
C ASN A 239 13.32 -0.83 -29.90
N VAL A 240 14.10 -0.96 -30.98
CA VAL A 240 14.40 -2.23 -31.66
C VAL A 240 15.02 -3.30 -30.76
N LYS A 241 15.51 -2.93 -29.57
CA LYS A 241 16.00 -3.87 -28.55
C LYS A 241 14.90 -4.38 -27.61
N ARG A 242 13.64 -3.97 -27.80
CA ARG A 242 12.49 -4.31 -26.95
C ARG A 242 11.39 -4.96 -27.75
N GLY A 243 10.58 -5.78 -27.07
CA GLY A 243 9.51 -6.58 -27.69
C GLY A 243 8.35 -5.75 -28.24
N LEU A 244 8.10 -4.58 -27.65
CA LEU A 244 6.87 -3.81 -27.84
C LEU A 244 6.63 -3.34 -29.28
N ILE A 245 7.70 -3.11 -30.06
CA ILE A 245 7.59 -2.65 -31.46
C ILE A 245 6.96 -3.70 -32.39
N ASN A 246 7.04 -4.98 -32.03
CA ASN A 246 6.48 -6.09 -32.80
C ASN A 246 5.23 -6.68 -32.14
N ASP A 247 4.73 -6.05 -31.08
CA ASP A 247 3.54 -6.51 -30.38
C ASP A 247 2.31 -6.17 -31.23
N PRO A 248 1.48 -7.16 -31.63
CA PRO A 248 0.34 -6.92 -32.49
C PRO A 248 -0.72 -6.04 -31.82
N ASP A 249 -0.72 -5.92 -30.49
CA ASP A 249 -1.65 -5.09 -29.75
C ASP A 249 -1.12 -3.65 -29.52
N ILE A 250 -0.08 -3.25 -30.26
CA ILE A 250 0.45 -1.89 -30.30
C ILE A 250 0.42 -1.39 -31.75
N ALA A 251 -0.40 -0.37 -32.00
CA ALA A 251 -0.42 0.32 -33.27
C ALA A 251 0.49 1.55 -33.24
N SER A 252 0.84 2.08 -34.42
CA SER A 252 1.64 3.29 -34.50
C SER A 252 1.00 4.32 -35.42
N GLY A 253 0.87 5.55 -34.90
CA GLY A 253 0.42 6.68 -35.70
C GLY A 253 1.38 6.99 -36.84
N LEU A 254 0.87 7.60 -37.91
CA LEU A 254 1.67 7.96 -39.09
C LEU A 254 2.87 8.85 -38.76
N HIS A 255 2.73 9.71 -37.74
CA HIS A 255 3.79 10.59 -37.25
C HIS A 255 4.58 10.00 -36.06
N GLY A 256 4.43 8.70 -35.78
CA GLY A 256 5.26 7.96 -34.84
C GLY A 256 4.74 7.85 -33.42
N SER A 257 3.52 8.31 -33.12
CA SER A 257 2.87 8.06 -31.83
C SER A 257 2.67 6.56 -31.61
N THR A 258 2.60 6.16 -30.35
CA THR A 258 2.27 4.78 -29.96
C THR A 258 0.81 4.74 -29.53
N LEU A 259 0.05 3.85 -30.17
CA LEU A 259 -1.39 3.75 -30.04
C LEU A 259 -1.77 2.40 -29.46
N PHE A 260 -2.65 2.41 -28.46
CA PHE A 260 -3.21 1.19 -27.91
C PHE A 260 -4.56 1.46 -27.28
N ALA A 261 -5.36 0.40 -27.15
CA ALA A 261 -6.65 0.44 -26.47
C ALA A 261 -6.66 -0.54 -25.30
N LEU A 262 -7.19 -0.10 -24.16
CA LEU A 262 -7.37 -0.90 -22.96
C LEU A 262 -8.84 -1.01 -22.62
N LEU A 263 -9.30 -2.20 -22.23
CA LEU A 263 -10.60 -2.39 -21.60
C LEU A 263 -10.38 -2.73 -20.13
N CYS A 264 -10.86 -1.86 -19.25
CA CYS A 264 -10.60 -1.89 -17.82
C CYS A 264 -11.88 -2.13 -17.01
N SER A 265 -11.72 -2.83 -15.89
CA SER A 265 -12.73 -2.95 -14.83
C SER A 265 -12.14 -2.44 -13.52
N THR A 266 -12.81 -1.49 -12.88
CA THR A 266 -12.35 -0.86 -11.64
C THR A 266 -13.32 -1.13 -10.51
N LYS A 267 -12.79 -1.68 -9.42
CA LYS A 267 -13.50 -1.88 -8.16
C LYS A 267 -13.13 -0.78 -7.19
N VAL A 268 -14.14 -0.08 -6.68
CA VAL A 268 -13.96 0.86 -5.57
C VAL A 268 -14.10 0.08 -4.26
N LEU A 269 -13.21 0.33 -3.32
CA LEU A 269 -13.06 -0.45 -2.10
C LEU A 269 -13.16 0.45 -0.87
N ASP A 270 -13.92 0.00 0.12
CA ASP A 270 -13.87 0.54 1.48
C ASP A 270 -12.70 -0.16 2.17
N TRP A 271 -11.73 0.65 2.59
CA TRP A 271 -10.47 0.20 3.16
C TRP A 271 -10.48 0.36 4.67
N LYS A 272 -9.94 -0.64 5.36
CA LYS A 272 -9.55 -0.53 6.76
C LYS A 272 -8.14 -1.03 6.92
N TYR A 273 -7.26 -0.20 7.48
CA TYR A 273 -5.86 -0.55 7.66
C TYR A 273 -5.38 -0.18 9.06
N THR A 274 -4.39 -0.94 9.53
CA THR A 274 -3.70 -0.70 10.80
C THR A 274 -2.24 -0.43 10.49
N SER A 275 -1.77 0.71 10.97
CA SER A 275 -0.37 1.11 10.93
C SER A 275 0.24 0.88 12.30
N ILE A 276 1.37 0.14 12.35
CA ILE A 276 2.18 -0.06 13.55
C ILE A 276 3.61 0.38 13.23
N ASN A 277 4.20 1.20 14.09
CA ASN A 277 5.55 1.77 13.91
C ASN A 277 5.74 2.43 12.52
N GLY A 278 4.73 3.15 12.03
CA GLY A 278 4.77 3.85 10.75
C GLY A 278 4.65 2.98 9.50
N SER A 279 4.33 1.69 9.66
CA SER A 279 4.14 0.76 8.54
C SER A 279 2.77 0.09 8.63
N VAL A 280 2.12 -0.13 7.49
CA VAL A 280 0.87 -0.90 7.43
C VAL A 280 1.15 -2.36 7.71
N THR A 281 0.63 -2.89 8.82
CA THR A 281 0.85 -4.28 9.25
C THR A 281 -0.33 -5.19 8.96
N SER A 282 -1.53 -4.65 8.87
CA SER A 282 -2.72 -5.40 8.48
C SER A 282 -3.71 -4.49 7.79
N PHE A 283 -4.42 -5.04 6.81
CA PHE A 283 -5.50 -4.35 6.13
C PHE A 283 -6.60 -5.33 5.73
N SER A 284 -7.79 -4.80 5.54
CA SER A 284 -8.96 -5.49 5.03
C SER A 284 -9.75 -4.55 4.14
N TYR A 285 -10.38 -5.09 3.10
CA TYR A 285 -11.17 -4.30 2.17
C TYR A 285 -12.49 -4.98 1.84
N THR A 286 -13.51 -4.18 1.55
CA THR A 286 -14.81 -4.64 1.02
C THR A 286 -15.22 -3.78 -0.17
N PRO A 287 -15.93 -4.31 -1.17
CA PRO A 287 -16.46 -3.49 -2.25
C PRO A 287 -17.34 -2.36 -1.71
N SER A 288 -17.06 -1.12 -2.12
CA SER A 288 -17.90 0.04 -1.78
C SER A 288 -19.26 -0.04 -2.48
N ASN A 289 -20.20 0.77 -2.02
CA ASN A 289 -21.51 0.89 -2.65
C ASN A 289 -21.46 1.70 -3.98
N ALA A 290 -22.60 1.75 -4.67
CA ALA A 290 -22.77 2.54 -5.89
C ALA A 290 -22.58 4.05 -5.67
N SER A 291 -22.89 4.58 -4.48
CA SER A 291 -22.69 6.00 -4.17
C SER A 291 -21.22 6.39 -4.21
N THR A 292 -20.34 5.64 -3.54
CA THR A 292 -18.89 5.87 -3.59
C THR A 292 -18.36 5.69 -5.01
N THR A 293 -18.88 4.68 -5.73
CA THR A 293 -18.48 4.41 -7.11
C THR A 293 -18.85 5.55 -8.06
N ASN A 294 -20.05 6.11 -7.92
CA ASN A 294 -20.49 7.27 -8.68
C ASN A 294 -19.63 8.51 -8.41
N ILE A 295 -19.13 8.70 -7.18
CA ILE A 295 -18.22 9.80 -6.86
C ILE A 295 -16.88 9.60 -7.58
N VAL A 296 -16.27 8.42 -7.43
CA VAL A 296 -14.95 8.11 -8.01
C VAL A 296 -14.98 8.18 -9.53
N MET A 297 -15.88 7.42 -10.16
CA MET A 297 -16.03 7.45 -11.61
C MET A 297 -16.40 8.87 -12.05
N GLY A 298 -17.34 9.52 -11.37
CA GLY A 298 -17.76 10.88 -11.70
C GLY A 298 -16.61 11.86 -11.78
N THR A 299 -15.73 11.85 -10.77
CA THR A 299 -14.51 12.65 -10.81
C THR A 299 -13.62 12.26 -11.98
N GLN A 300 -13.41 10.98 -12.25
CA GLN A 300 -12.57 10.50 -13.36
C GLN A 300 -13.14 10.84 -14.76
N GLY A 301 -14.45 10.79 -14.93
CA GLY A 301 -15.12 10.93 -16.23
C GLY A 301 -15.49 12.37 -16.60
N TYR A 302 -15.64 13.25 -15.61
CA TYR A 302 -16.07 14.64 -15.85
C TYR A 302 -15.00 15.68 -15.51
N THR A 303 -13.76 15.29 -15.18
CA THR A 303 -12.65 16.24 -15.00
C THR A 303 -11.40 15.80 -15.74
N HIS A 304 -10.54 16.76 -16.08
CA HIS A 304 -9.28 16.53 -16.81
C HIS A 304 -8.04 16.91 -15.97
N VAL A 305 -8.22 17.13 -14.66
CA VAL A 305 -7.16 17.64 -13.77
C VAL A 305 -6.00 16.64 -13.64
N GLY A 306 -6.26 15.34 -13.72
CA GLY A 306 -5.27 14.27 -13.62
C GLY A 306 -4.67 13.82 -14.95
N ASP A 307 -5.25 14.21 -16.08
CA ASP A 307 -4.97 13.60 -17.38
C ASP A 307 -3.50 13.73 -17.78
N SER A 308 -2.89 14.89 -17.55
CA SER A 308 -1.47 15.12 -17.86
C SER A 308 -0.54 14.21 -17.04
N TYR A 309 -0.85 13.98 -15.77
CA TYR A 309 -0.09 13.06 -14.92
C TYR A 309 -0.26 11.62 -15.39
N VAL A 310 -1.50 11.19 -15.63
CA VAL A 310 -1.81 9.83 -16.11
C VAL A 310 -1.14 9.56 -17.46
N LEU A 311 -1.22 10.49 -18.41
CA LEU A 311 -0.62 10.37 -19.74
C LEU A 311 0.91 10.34 -19.69
N GLN A 312 1.53 11.26 -18.94
CA GLN A 312 2.98 11.27 -18.81
C GLN A 312 3.50 9.98 -18.17
N GLN A 313 2.75 9.45 -17.20
CA GLN A 313 3.12 8.20 -16.58
C GLN A 313 2.89 7.00 -17.53
N THR A 314 1.78 6.99 -18.25
CA THR A 314 1.49 5.97 -19.27
C THR A 314 2.58 5.93 -20.35
N SER A 315 3.08 7.10 -20.78
CA SER A 315 4.26 7.21 -21.64
C SER A 315 5.49 6.49 -21.06
N LEU A 316 5.75 6.63 -19.75
CA LEU A 316 6.85 5.92 -19.08
C LEU A 316 6.59 4.40 -18.99
N ASP A 317 5.36 3.96 -18.80
CA ASP A 317 5.01 2.53 -18.76
C ASP A 317 5.24 1.87 -20.11
N VAL A 318 4.81 2.52 -21.20
CA VAL A 318 5.10 2.11 -22.57
C VAL A 318 6.61 2.06 -22.80
N TRP A 319 7.36 3.04 -22.31
CA TRP A 319 8.82 3.04 -22.43
C TRP A 319 9.49 1.92 -21.61
N GLN A 320 8.89 1.45 -20.52
CA GLN A 320 9.44 0.41 -19.62
C GLN A 320 9.00 -1.02 -19.96
N SER A 321 7.95 -1.18 -20.75
CA SER A 321 7.36 -2.47 -21.08
C SER A 321 7.99 -3.11 -22.32
N ASP A 322 7.94 -4.44 -22.39
CA ASP A 322 8.30 -5.26 -23.54
C ASP A 322 7.07 -5.86 -24.25
N THR A 323 5.90 -5.87 -23.60
CA THR A 323 4.62 -6.34 -24.18
C THR A 323 3.47 -5.39 -23.91
N ALA A 324 2.43 -5.42 -24.75
CA ALA A 324 1.22 -4.62 -24.54
C ALA A 324 0.52 -4.98 -23.23
N GLN A 325 0.57 -6.26 -22.83
CA GLN A 325 -0.01 -6.69 -21.56
C GLN A 325 0.73 -6.14 -20.34
N GLU A 326 2.05 -5.94 -20.41
CA GLU A 326 2.81 -5.24 -19.38
C GLU A 326 2.41 -3.76 -19.27
N VAL A 327 2.13 -3.10 -20.40
CA VAL A 327 1.54 -1.76 -20.42
C VAL A 327 0.19 -1.78 -19.72
N ALA A 328 -0.72 -2.68 -20.10
CA ALA A 328 -2.04 -2.81 -19.47
C ALA A 328 -1.96 -3.06 -17.96
N ASN A 329 -1.04 -3.93 -17.51
CA ASN A 329 -0.84 -4.21 -16.09
C ASN A 329 -0.32 -2.97 -15.33
N SER A 330 0.60 -2.22 -15.94
CA SER A 330 1.15 -0.98 -15.35
C SER A 330 0.07 0.12 -15.27
N THR A 331 -0.70 0.32 -16.35
CA THR A 331 -1.82 1.25 -16.39
C THR A 331 -2.95 0.83 -15.43
N SER A 332 -3.16 -0.46 -15.21
CA SER A 332 -4.12 -0.97 -14.20
C SER A 332 -3.74 -0.53 -12.79
N ASN A 333 -2.45 -0.61 -12.44
CA ASN A 333 -2.00 -0.16 -11.13
C ASN A 333 -2.21 1.35 -10.95
N ARG A 334 -1.98 2.15 -12.00
CA ARG A 334 -2.11 3.62 -11.93
C ARG A 334 -3.52 4.16 -12.02
N SER A 335 -4.40 3.50 -12.77
CA SER A 335 -5.83 3.83 -12.78
C SER A 335 -6.50 3.49 -11.44
N SER A 336 -5.76 2.91 -10.50
CA SER A 336 -6.17 2.68 -9.12
C SER A 336 -5.63 3.74 -8.13
N ASP A 337 -4.55 4.44 -8.51
CA ASP A 337 -3.88 5.49 -7.72
C ASP A 337 -4.56 6.86 -7.91
#